data_AF-A0A077RPJ6-F1
#
_entry.id   AF-A0A077RPJ6-F1
#
_cell.length_a   1.000
_cell.length_b   1.000
_cell.length_c   1.000
_cell.angle_alpha   90.00
_cell.angle_beta   90.00
_cell.angle_gamma   90.00
#
_symmetry.space_group_name_H-M   'P 1'
#
loop_
_entity.id
_entity.type
_entity.pdbx_description
1 polymer ?
#
loop_
_entity_poly.entity_id
_entity_poly.type
_entity_poly.pdbx_seq_one_letter_code
_entity_poly.pdbx_strand_id
1 'polypeptide(L)'
;MVSWSDGSDSSEHTAEYVSSASDDGTIKIPATTKDSDFEGPETELHVLCHEHGKPAERRVAFQGIHTGRRFLCCAEKEGKNCGLVEWIDPAWPNTLENALSKLWFMYEQTKRDMTEDNLLHSFTVHGLTKDKKKLQESYDKFVEVVNGLLDAQETRAEVERKDLQSNKLQDKYDMVKNLAASQASVIRNMKLKLAKERKNLYIHIDEL
;
A
#
# COMPACT_ATOMS: atom_id res chain seq x y z
N MET A 1 -55.09 15.27 -0.08
CA MET A 1 -55.03 16.56 0.64
C MET A 1 -53.64 16.67 1.24
N VAL A 2 -52.82 17.57 0.70
CA VAL A 2 -51.47 17.83 1.23
C VAL A 2 -51.52 19.25 1.75
N SER A 3 -51.40 19.41 3.07
CA SER A 3 -51.38 20.72 3.73
C SER A 3 -50.01 21.36 3.51
N TRP A 4 -50.02 22.55 2.91
CA TRP A 4 -48.84 23.41 2.83
C TRP A 4 -48.92 24.36 4.01
N SER A 5 -47.97 24.24 4.95
CA SER A 5 -47.77 25.29 5.95
C SER A 5 -46.86 26.34 5.33
N ASP A 6 -47.44 27.53 5.12
CA ASP A 6 -46.73 28.77 4.84
C ASP A 6 -45.90 29.13 6.07
N GLY A 7 -44.58 29.01 5.92
CA GLY A 7 -43.58 29.45 6.88
C GLY A 7 -42.68 30.47 6.22
N SER A 8 -43.22 31.66 5.94
CA SER A 8 -42.42 32.85 5.73
C SER A 8 -41.57 33.11 6.99
N ASP A 9 -40.28 32.82 6.91
CA ASP A 9 -39.29 33.38 7.83
C ASP A 9 -38.25 34.13 7.01
N SER A 10 -38.54 35.42 6.83
CA SER A 10 -37.64 36.39 6.23
C SER A 10 -36.62 36.80 7.30
N SER A 11 -35.59 35.97 7.50
CA SER A 11 -34.38 36.43 8.16
C SER A 11 -33.39 36.90 7.10
N GLU A 12 -33.23 38.21 7.01
CA GLU A 12 -32.09 38.84 6.36
C GLU A 12 -30.83 38.41 7.11
N HIS A 13 -30.28 37.25 6.75
CA HIS A 13 -28.93 36.88 7.15
C HIS A 13 -27.98 37.74 6.33
N THR A 14 -27.59 38.89 6.89
CA THR A 14 -26.28 39.48 6.64
C THR A 14 -25.25 38.41 7.03
N ALA A 15 -24.89 37.57 6.06
CA ALA A 15 -23.84 36.59 6.20
C ALA A 15 -22.52 37.34 6.34
N GLU A 16 -22.18 37.71 7.57
CA GLU A 16 -20.83 38.14 7.90
C GLU A 16 -19.88 37.01 7.52
N TYR A 17 -19.12 37.24 6.46
CA TYR A 17 -18.09 36.36 5.95
C TYR A 17 -16.98 36.26 7.00
N VAL A 18 -17.12 35.29 7.91
CA VAL A 18 -16.05 34.92 8.84
C VAL A 18 -15.01 34.12 8.04
N SER A 19 -14.05 34.85 7.49
CA SER A 19 -12.81 34.26 6.98
C SER A 19 -12.19 33.41 8.07
N SER A 20 -12.07 32.10 7.84
CA SER A 20 -11.29 31.18 8.68
C SER A 20 -9.79 31.38 8.44
N ALA A 21 -9.33 32.63 8.53
CA ALA A 21 -7.93 32.97 8.48
C ALA A 21 -7.42 32.99 9.93
N SER A 22 -6.46 32.12 10.24
CA SER A 22 -5.66 32.23 11.45
C SER A 22 -5.19 33.68 11.61
N ASP A 23 -5.63 34.31 12.70
CA ASP A 23 -5.29 35.67 13.12
C ASP A 23 -3.86 35.67 13.67
N ASP A 24 -2.91 35.41 12.78
CA ASP A 24 -1.52 35.81 12.95
C ASP A 24 -1.47 37.25 12.42
N GLY A 25 -1.40 38.24 13.32
CA GLY A 25 -1.62 39.69 13.10
C GLY A 25 -0.72 40.40 12.08
N THR A 26 -0.22 39.67 11.09
CA THR A 26 0.40 40.14 9.87
C THR A 26 -0.66 40.79 8.97
N ILE A 27 -0.43 42.04 8.55
CA ILE A 27 -1.33 42.74 7.62
C ILE A 27 -1.37 41.97 6.28
N LYS A 28 -2.52 41.40 5.92
CA LYS A 28 -2.66 40.54 4.74
C LYS A 28 -3.12 41.37 3.54
N ILE A 29 -2.18 41.69 2.65
CA ILE A 29 -2.51 42.13 1.28
C ILE A 29 -3.38 41.03 0.64
N PRO A 30 -4.49 41.37 -0.05
CA PRO A 30 -5.34 40.37 -0.67
C PRO A 30 -4.57 39.48 -1.65
N ALA A 31 -4.98 38.21 -1.76
CA ALA A 31 -4.43 37.32 -2.79
C ALA A 31 -4.69 37.90 -4.19
N THR A 32 -3.75 37.74 -5.12
CA THR A 32 -3.78 38.42 -6.42
C THR A 32 -3.73 37.45 -7.59
N THR A 33 -4.37 37.83 -8.70
CA THR A 33 -4.20 37.17 -10.01
C THR A 33 -3.38 38.05 -10.94
N LYS A 34 -2.77 37.44 -11.96
CA LYS A 34 -2.03 38.16 -13.00
C LYS A 34 -2.99 38.81 -13.99
N ASP A 35 -2.67 40.03 -14.40
CA ASP A 35 -3.39 40.79 -15.42
C ASP A 35 -2.37 41.58 -16.23
N SER A 36 -2.23 41.26 -17.52
CA SER A 36 -1.23 41.91 -18.39
C SER A 36 -1.48 43.40 -18.59
N ASP A 37 -2.75 43.82 -18.50
CA ASP A 37 -3.16 45.18 -18.75
C ASP A 37 -3.10 46.01 -17.46
N PHE A 38 -3.00 45.35 -16.31
CA PHE A 38 -3.02 45.97 -14.99
C PHE A 38 -2.03 45.33 -13.99
N GLU A 39 -0.73 45.46 -14.29
CA GLU A 39 0.37 44.99 -13.44
C GLU A 39 1.53 46.00 -13.40
N GLY A 40 2.37 45.91 -12.36
CA GLY A 40 3.59 46.70 -12.22
C GLY A 40 3.44 47.98 -11.37
N PRO A 41 4.51 48.78 -11.23
CA PRO A 41 4.49 49.96 -10.37
C PRO A 41 3.52 51.03 -10.89
N GLU A 42 2.80 51.65 -9.96
CA GLU A 42 1.99 52.84 -10.22
C GLU A 42 2.91 54.03 -10.47
N THR A 43 2.80 54.61 -11.66
CA THR A 43 3.70 55.67 -12.15
C THR A 43 2.96 56.98 -12.39
N GLU A 44 1.63 56.95 -12.48
CA GLU A 44 0.83 58.13 -12.78
C GLU A 44 0.37 58.81 -11.48
N LEU A 45 -0.12 58.02 -10.52
CA LEU A 45 -0.74 58.54 -9.28
C LEU A 45 0.27 58.84 -8.15
N HIS A 46 1.57 58.56 -8.34
CA HIS A 46 2.63 58.80 -7.35
C HIS A 46 2.32 58.27 -5.93
N VAL A 47 1.58 57.16 -5.84
CA VAL A 47 1.25 56.54 -4.55
C VAL A 47 2.50 55.83 -4.02
N LEU A 48 2.99 56.28 -2.87
CA LEU A 48 4.15 55.72 -2.20
C LEU A 48 3.73 54.98 -0.94
N CYS A 49 4.32 53.82 -0.70
CA CYS A 49 4.10 53.10 0.54
C CYS A 49 4.74 53.84 1.73
N HIS A 50 3.99 54.00 2.82
CA HIS A 50 4.38 54.88 3.93
C HIS A 50 5.67 54.46 4.64
N GLU A 51 5.93 53.16 4.74
CA GLU A 51 7.12 52.66 5.46
C GLU A 51 8.37 52.56 4.59
N HIS A 52 8.24 52.31 3.28
CA HIS A 52 9.41 52.06 2.42
C HIS A 52 9.67 53.17 1.40
N GLY A 53 8.73 54.11 1.21
CA GLY A 53 8.84 55.21 0.25
C GLY A 53 8.94 54.75 -1.21
N LYS A 54 8.50 53.53 -1.51
CA LYS A 54 8.51 52.94 -2.87
C LYS A 54 7.16 53.14 -3.55
N PRO A 55 7.12 53.24 -4.89
CA PRO A 55 5.88 53.22 -5.64
C PRO A 55 5.03 52.00 -5.30
N ALA A 56 3.73 52.21 -5.15
CA ALA A 56 2.78 51.13 -4.99
C ALA A 56 2.73 50.26 -6.26
N GLU A 57 2.38 48.99 -6.11
CA GLU A 57 2.15 48.07 -7.23
C GLU A 57 0.68 47.98 -7.56
N ARG A 58 0.37 48.00 -8.87
CA ARG A 58 -0.94 47.70 -9.43
C ARG A 58 -1.15 46.19 -9.44
N ARG A 59 -2.24 45.74 -8.83
CA ARG A 59 -2.63 44.32 -8.80
C ARG A 59 -4.14 44.15 -8.92
N VAL A 60 -4.55 42.94 -9.29
CA VAL A 60 -5.95 42.52 -9.34
C VAL A 60 -6.20 41.50 -8.25
N ALA A 61 -7.23 41.73 -7.44
CA ALA A 61 -7.58 40.85 -6.34
C ALA A 61 -8.21 39.55 -6.84
N PHE A 62 -7.88 38.46 -6.16
CA PHE A 62 -8.44 37.13 -6.37
C PHE A 62 -8.75 36.51 -5.00
N GLN A 63 -9.66 37.18 -4.28
CA GLN A 63 -10.05 36.79 -2.93
C GLN A 63 -11.46 37.26 -2.61
N GLY A 64 -12.31 36.32 -2.20
CA GLY A 64 -13.67 36.57 -1.74
C GLY A 64 -14.45 37.51 -2.68
N ILE A 65 -15.20 38.43 -2.09
CA ILE A 65 -16.00 39.42 -2.82
C ILE A 65 -15.15 40.43 -3.60
N HIS A 66 -13.86 40.55 -3.33
CA HIS A 66 -13.00 41.52 -4.03
C HIS A 66 -12.44 40.98 -5.34
N THR A 67 -12.74 39.73 -5.69
CA THR A 67 -12.25 39.09 -6.90
C THR A 67 -12.52 39.95 -8.14
N GLY A 68 -11.47 40.17 -8.94
CA GLY A 68 -11.48 40.97 -10.15
C GLY A 68 -11.31 42.49 -9.94
N ARG A 69 -11.28 43.00 -8.70
CA ARG A 69 -11.10 44.44 -8.43
C ARG A 69 -9.62 44.81 -8.46
N ARG A 70 -9.33 45.96 -9.06
CA ARG A 70 -8.00 46.56 -9.12
C ARG A 70 -7.69 47.35 -7.85
N PHE A 71 -6.46 47.18 -7.37
CA PHE A 71 -5.96 47.89 -6.19
C PHE A 71 -4.46 48.16 -6.30
N LEU A 72 -4.02 49.12 -5.50
CA LEU A 72 -2.62 49.44 -5.26
C LEU A 72 -2.17 48.80 -3.96
N CYS A 73 -0.98 48.19 -3.95
CA CYS A 73 -0.41 47.61 -2.75
C CYS A 73 1.06 47.90 -2.57
N CYS A 74 1.60 47.60 -1.38
CA CYS A 74 3.04 47.67 -1.17
C CYS A 74 3.78 46.69 -2.10
N ALA A 75 4.85 47.16 -2.73
CA ALA A 75 5.73 46.34 -3.57
C ALA A 75 6.57 45.31 -2.79
N GLU A 76 6.67 45.47 -1.47
CA GLU A 76 7.42 44.54 -0.63
C GLU A 76 6.69 43.20 -0.48
N LYS A 77 7.47 42.13 -0.32
CA LYS A 77 6.95 40.76 -0.21
C LYS A 77 6.22 40.53 1.12
N GLU A 78 5.43 39.46 1.17
CA GLU A 78 4.77 38.98 2.39
C GLU A 78 5.74 38.93 3.58
N GLY A 79 5.31 39.46 4.73
CA GLY A 79 6.10 39.60 5.95
C GLY A 79 7.01 40.84 6.03
N LYS A 80 7.20 41.57 4.91
CA LYS A 80 7.88 42.88 4.87
C LYS A 80 7.03 43.98 4.27
N ASN A 81 5.84 43.62 3.78
CA ASN A 81 4.90 44.60 3.27
C ASN A 81 4.38 45.47 4.41
N CYS A 82 4.18 46.75 4.12
CA CYS A 82 3.65 47.71 5.10
C CYS A 82 2.12 47.71 5.17
N GLY A 83 1.46 46.71 4.57
CA GLY A 83 0.01 46.63 4.56
C GLY A 83 -0.75 47.63 3.69
N LEU A 84 -0.08 48.44 2.86
CA LEU A 84 -0.75 49.37 1.94
C LEU A 84 -1.71 48.60 1.02
N VAL A 85 -2.98 48.99 1.03
CA VAL A 85 -4.04 48.52 0.11
C VAL A 85 -4.98 49.69 -0.20
N GLU A 86 -4.98 50.16 -1.44
CA GLU A 86 -5.91 51.20 -1.92
C GLU A 86 -6.70 50.69 -3.12
N TRP A 87 -8.03 50.69 -3.02
CA TRP A 87 -8.89 50.21 -4.10
C TRP A 87 -9.08 51.28 -5.18
N ILE A 88 -8.88 50.88 -6.44
CA ILE A 88 -9.11 51.75 -7.61
C ILE A 88 -10.56 51.60 -8.07
N ASP A 89 -11.02 50.36 -8.17
CA ASP A 89 -12.38 50.09 -8.60
C ASP A 89 -13.34 50.23 -7.41
N PRO A 90 -14.56 50.76 -7.62
CA PRO A 90 -15.59 50.82 -6.58
C PRO A 90 -15.95 49.41 -6.08
N ALA A 91 -16.65 49.35 -4.95
CA ALA A 91 -17.27 48.10 -4.51
C ALA A 91 -18.17 47.54 -5.60
N TRP A 92 -18.23 46.21 -5.68
CA TRP A 92 -19.13 45.59 -6.64
C TRP A 92 -20.58 45.86 -6.23
N PRO A 93 -21.52 45.90 -7.18
CA PRO A 93 -22.94 45.87 -6.84
C PRO A 93 -23.24 44.63 -5.99
N ASN A 94 -24.15 44.75 -5.02
CA ASN A 94 -24.52 43.66 -4.09
C ASN A 94 -24.81 42.34 -4.80
N THR A 95 -25.45 42.38 -5.97
CA THR A 95 -25.72 41.18 -6.77
C THR A 95 -24.44 40.40 -7.12
N LEU A 96 -23.38 41.11 -7.49
CA LEU A 96 -22.10 40.49 -7.84
C LEU A 96 -21.32 40.09 -6.58
N GLU A 97 -21.34 40.89 -5.51
CA GLU A 97 -20.74 40.48 -4.23
C GLU A 97 -21.36 39.18 -3.71
N ASN A 98 -22.69 39.04 -3.78
CA ASN A 98 -23.38 37.82 -3.38
C ASN A 98 -23.00 36.62 -4.26
N ALA A 99 -22.87 36.83 -5.57
CA ALA A 99 -22.44 35.78 -6.49
C ALA A 99 -21.00 35.32 -6.19
N LEU A 100 -20.07 36.27 -5.99
CA LEU A 100 -18.68 35.98 -5.65
C LEU A 100 -18.57 35.29 -4.29
N SER A 101 -19.28 35.77 -3.26
CA SER A 101 -19.37 35.11 -1.95
C SER A 101 -19.79 33.65 -2.09
N LYS A 102 -20.83 33.37 -2.88
CA LYS A 102 -21.33 32.01 -3.08
C LYS A 102 -20.33 31.12 -3.82
N LEU A 103 -19.67 31.64 -4.86
CA LEU A 103 -18.64 30.92 -5.60
C LEU A 103 -17.44 30.56 -4.72
N TRP A 104 -16.95 31.51 -3.91
CA TRP A 104 -15.86 31.27 -2.97
C TRP A 104 -16.25 30.28 -1.88
N PHE A 105 -17.45 30.40 -1.31
CA PHE A 105 -17.97 29.42 -0.37
C PHE A 105 -17.98 28.01 -0.97
N MET A 106 -18.51 27.85 -2.19
CA MET A 106 -18.52 26.56 -2.87
C MET A 106 -17.11 26.02 -3.10
N TYR A 107 -16.18 26.86 -3.57
CA TYR A 107 -14.79 26.47 -3.78
C TYR A 107 -14.09 26.03 -2.49
N GLU A 108 -14.24 26.79 -1.41
CA GLU A 108 -13.64 26.49 -0.10
C GLU A 108 -14.24 25.23 0.52
N GLN A 109 -15.55 24.99 0.34
CA GLN A 109 -16.20 23.75 0.76
C GLN A 109 -15.67 22.55 -0.03
N THR A 110 -15.67 22.61 -1.36
CA THR A 110 -15.13 21.53 -2.20
C THR A 110 -13.67 21.20 -1.86
N LYS A 111 -12.85 22.22 -1.59
CA LYS A 111 -11.46 22.02 -1.19
C LYS A 111 -11.34 21.30 0.16
N ARG A 112 -12.22 21.62 1.13
CA ARG A 112 -12.28 20.93 2.42
C ARG A 112 -12.74 19.49 2.27
N ASP A 113 -13.85 19.25 1.57
CA ASP A 113 -14.40 17.92 1.31
C ASP A 113 -13.34 17.01 0.66
N MET A 114 -12.65 17.52 -0.37
CA MET A 114 -11.56 16.78 -1.03
C MET A 114 -10.41 16.45 -0.06
N THR A 115 -10.09 17.35 0.88
CA THR A 115 -9.02 17.12 1.85
C THR A 115 -9.43 16.05 2.87
N GLU A 116 -10.68 16.08 3.32
CA GLU A 116 -11.25 15.08 4.22
C GLU A 116 -11.34 13.71 3.54
N ASP A 117 -11.83 13.65 2.30
CA ASP A 117 -11.88 12.43 1.50
C ASP A 117 -10.49 11.84 1.26
N ASN A 118 -9.50 12.67 0.92
CA ASN A 118 -8.12 12.23 0.75
C ASN A 118 -7.55 11.65 2.05
N LEU A 119 -7.85 12.28 3.19
CA LEU A 119 -7.43 11.80 4.49
C LEU A 119 -8.09 10.45 4.81
N LEU A 120 -9.41 10.32 4.60
CA LEU A 120 -10.14 9.08 4.79
C LEU A 120 -9.61 7.96 3.88
N HIS A 121 -9.39 8.27 2.60
CA HIS A 121 -8.81 7.34 1.64
C HIS A 121 -7.42 6.87 2.08
N SER A 122 -6.60 7.77 2.64
CA SER A 122 -5.27 7.40 3.16
C SER A 122 -5.35 6.37 4.30
N PHE A 123 -6.32 6.49 5.21
CA PHE A 123 -6.55 5.50 6.27
C PHE A 123 -7.00 4.16 5.71
N THR A 124 -7.91 4.16 4.72
CA THR A 124 -8.35 2.94 4.05
C THR A 124 -7.20 2.23 3.34
N VAL A 125 -6.38 2.96 2.59
CA VAL A 125 -5.20 2.41 1.89
C VAL A 125 -4.20 1.82 2.89
N HIS A 126 -3.97 2.49 4.02
CA HIS A 126 -3.09 1.98 5.07
C HIS A 126 -3.61 0.66 5.65
N GLY A 127 -4.91 0.56 5.94
CA GLY A 127 -5.56 -0.66 6.41
C GLY A 127 -5.41 -1.82 5.42
N LEU A 128 -5.77 -1.57 4.15
CA LEU A 128 -5.63 -2.56 3.08
C LEU A 128 -4.17 -3.01 2.87
N THR A 129 -3.21 -2.10 3.00
CA THR A 129 -1.77 -2.42 2.91
C THR A 129 -1.34 -3.37 4.03
N LYS A 130 -1.81 -3.12 5.26
CA LYS A 130 -1.53 -3.99 6.40
C LYS A 130 -2.12 -5.40 6.20
N ASP A 131 -3.35 -5.49 5.72
CA ASP A 131 -4.00 -6.79 5.50
C ASP A 131 -3.39 -7.55 4.32
N LYS A 132 -3.01 -6.85 3.24
CA LYS A 132 -2.22 -7.42 2.15
C LYS A 132 -0.92 -8.06 2.66
N LYS A 133 -0.20 -7.39 3.56
CA LYS A 133 1.04 -7.93 4.13
C LYS A 133 0.78 -9.21 4.94
N LYS A 134 -0.23 -9.22 5.81
CA LYS A 134 -0.60 -10.43 6.57
C LYS A 134 -0.98 -11.59 5.65
N LEU A 135 -1.74 -11.30 4.59
CA LEU A 135 -2.16 -12.32 3.63
C LEU A 135 -0.95 -12.90 2.88
N GLN A 136 0.02 -12.05 2.51
CA GLN A 136 1.27 -12.49 1.90
C GLN A 136 2.04 -13.43 2.83
N GLU A 137 2.22 -13.05 4.11
CA GLU A 137 2.90 -13.91 5.09
C GLU A 137 2.19 -15.25 5.31
N SER A 138 0.85 -15.26 5.27
CA SER A 138 0.06 -16.50 5.36
C SER A 138 0.23 -17.36 4.11
N TYR A 139 0.28 -16.74 2.93
CA TYR A 139 0.48 -17.44 1.66
C TYR A 139 1.88 -18.06 1.59
N ASP A 140 2.91 -17.33 1.96
CA ASP A 140 4.29 -17.81 1.93
C ASP A 140 4.47 -19.03 2.85
N LYS A 141 3.90 -18.99 4.07
CA LYS A 141 3.86 -20.14 4.99
C LYS A 141 3.12 -21.34 4.41
N PHE A 142 2.00 -21.11 3.73
CA PHE A 142 1.24 -22.18 3.10
C PHE A 142 2.06 -22.87 2.00
N VAL A 143 2.76 -22.08 1.17
CA VAL A 143 3.67 -22.61 0.14
C VAL A 143 4.78 -23.46 0.76
N GLU A 144 5.40 -23.00 1.86
CA GLU A 144 6.41 -23.79 2.59
C GLU A 144 5.86 -25.14 3.06
N VAL A 145 4.65 -25.16 3.65
CA VAL A 145 4.01 -26.39 4.12
C VAL A 145 3.71 -27.34 2.96
N VAL A 146 3.20 -26.84 1.84
CA VAL A 146 2.89 -27.66 0.66
C VAL A 146 4.16 -28.28 0.08
N ASN A 147 5.23 -27.49 -0.06
CA ASN A 147 6.52 -27.99 -0.54
C ASN A 147 7.09 -29.06 0.41
N GLY A 148 7.06 -28.83 1.72
CA GLY A 148 7.49 -29.83 2.70
C GLY A 148 6.67 -31.13 2.65
N LEU A 149 5.37 -31.05 2.34
CA LEU A 149 4.52 -32.22 2.17
C LEU A 149 4.89 -33.02 0.91
N LEU A 150 5.19 -32.32 -0.19
CA LEU A 150 5.65 -32.92 -1.45
C LEU A 150 6.97 -33.67 -1.23
N ASP A 151 7.96 -33.04 -0.60
CA ASP A 151 9.26 -33.65 -0.31
C ASP A 151 9.12 -34.88 0.61
N ALA A 152 8.27 -34.78 1.63
CA ALA A 152 7.99 -35.90 2.53
C ALA A 152 7.29 -37.07 1.82
N GLN A 153 6.44 -36.78 0.83
CA GLN A 153 5.80 -37.81 0.02
C GLN A 153 6.80 -38.52 -0.89
N GLU A 154 7.70 -37.78 -1.54
CA GLU A 154 8.75 -38.36 -2.37
C GLU A 154 9.69 -39.25 -1.56
N THR A 155 10.13 -38.77 -0.40
CA THR A 155 10.99 -39.53 0.53
C THR A 155 10.31 -40.83 0.98
N ARG A 156 9.02 -40.78 1.36
CA ARG A 156 8.26 -41.98 1.73
C ARG A 156 8.19 -42.99 0.59
N ALA A 157 7.93 -42.54 -0.63
CA ALA A 157 7.88 -43.41 -1.81
C ALA A 157 9.24 -44.04 -2.13
N GLU A 158 10.35 -43.33 -1.87
CA GLU A 158 11.69 -43.89 -2.04
C GLU A 158 12.01 -44.96 -0.99
N VAL A 159 11.67 -44.73 0.28
CA VAL A 159 11.84 -45.70 1.37
C VAL A 159 11.05 -46.97 1.06
N GLU A 160 9.78 -46.84 0.68
CA GLU A 160 8.93 -47.99 0.34
C GLU A 160 9.52 -48.82 -0.82
N ARG A 161 10.06 -48.16 -1.85
CA ARG A 161 10.77 -48.86 -2.94
C ARG A 161 12.01 -49.61 -2.45
N LYS A 162 12.80 -49.00 -1.56
CA LYS A 162 14.01 -49.63 -0.99
C LYS A 162 13.66 -50.81 -0.10
N ASP A 163 12.61 -50.70 0.72
CA ASP A 163 12.14 -51.78 1.59
C ASP A 163 11.65 -52.98 0.75
N LEU A 164 10.90 -52.73 -0.33
CA LEU A 164 10.49 -53.78 -1.26
C LEU A 164 11.68 -54.48 -1.93
N GLN A 165 12.74 -53.75 -2.28
CA GLN A 165 13.96 -54.35 -2.84
C GLN A 165 14.74 -55.14 -1.78
N SER A 166 14.85 -54.61 -0.56
CA SER A 166 15.53 -55.25 0.57
C SER A 166 14.86 -56.57 0.93
N ASN A 167 13.53 -56.59 1.04
CA ASN A 167 12.76 -57.81 1.31
C ASN A 167 12.98 -58.87 0.24
N LYS A 168 12.94 -58.50 -1.05
CA LYS A 168 13.24 -59.43 -2.15
C LYS A 168 14.67 -59.98 -2.10
N LEU A 169 15.64 -59.17 -1.67
CA LEU A 169 17.03 -59.60 -1.53
C LEU A 169 17.21 -60.54 -0.34
N GLN A 170 16.53 -60.26 0.77
CA GLN A 170 16.50 -61.09 1.96
C GLN A 170 15.90 -62.47 1.67
N ASP A 171 14.77 -62.53 0.96
CA ASP A 171 14.16 -63.80 0.54
C ASP A 171 15.12 -64.66 -0.30
N LYS A 172 15.86 -64.02 -1.23
CA LYS A 172 16.88 -64.71 -2.03
C LYS A 172 18.06 -65.18 -1.19
N TYR A 173 18.50 -64.37 -0.22
CA TYR A 173 19.58 -64.75 0.68
C TYR A 173 19.21 -65.97 1.52
N ASP A 174 18.01 -65.99 2.11
CA ASP A 174 17.53 -67.10 2.92
C ASP A 174 17.36 -68.39 2.09
N MET A 175 16.92 -68.27 0.83
CA MET A 175 16.87 -69.38 -0.11
C MET A 175 18.26 -69.98 -0.39
N VAL A 176 19.25 -69.15 -0.69
CA VAL A 176 20.63 -69.60 -0.96
C VAL A 176 21.25 -70.22 0.29
N LYS A 177 21.03 -69.63 1.47
CA LYS A 177 21.48 -70.18 2.75
C LYS A 177 20.92 -71.58 3.00
N ASN A 178 19.63 -71.78 2.77
CA ASN A 178 18.99 -73.08 2.92
C ASN A 178 19.51 -74.11 1.90
N LEU A 179 19.71 -73.70 0.65
CA LEU A 179 20.32 -74.55 -0.38
C LEU A 179 21.75 -74.97 0.02
N ALA A 180 22.58 -74.04 0.48
CA ALA A 180 23.94 -74.35 0.94
C ALA A 180 23.95 -75.33 2.12
N ALA A 181 23.06 -75.15 3.11
CA ALA A 181 22.90 -76.08 4.21
C ALA A 181 22.48 -77.48 3.74
N SER A 182 21.55 -77.57 2.78
CA SER A 182 21.12 -78.83 2.18
C SER A 182 22.25 -79.53 1.43
N GLN A 183 23.03 -78.79 0.61
CA GLN A 183 24.19 -79.31 -0.10
C GLN A 183 25.26 -79.85 0.86
N ALA A 184 25.57 -79.12 1.94
CA ALA A 184 26.51 -79.57 2.95
C ALA A 184 26.06 -80.89 3.61
N SER A 185 24.76 -81.06 3.83
CA SER A 185 24.18 -82.31 4.34
C SER A 185 24.37 -83.47 3.34
N VAL A 186 24.06 -83.25 2.06
CA VAL A 186 24.24 -84.25 1.00
C VAL A 186 25.71 -84.67 0.87
N ILE A 187 26.64 -83.71 0.85
CA ILE A 187 28.08 -83.97 0.80
C ILE A 187 28.53 -84.82 2.00
N ARG A 188 28.05 -84.50 3.20
CA ARG A 188 28.34 -85.28 4.41
C ARG A 188 27.86 -86.73 4.26
N ASN A 189 26.63 -86.93 3.80
CA ASN A 189 26.04 -88.25 3.60
C ASN A 189 26.81 -89.06 2.54
N MET A 190 27.21 -88.43 1.43
CA MET A 190 28.04 -89.05 0.40
C MET A 190 29.40 -89.48 0.95
N LYS A 191 30.09 -88.61 1.71
CA LYS A 191 31.36 -88.95 2.36
C LYS A 191 31.23 -90.14 3.32
N LEU A 192 30.16 -90.20 4.10
CA LEU A 192 29.89 -91.34 5.00
C LEU A 192 29.65 -92.64 4.23
N LYS A 193 28.88 -92.59 3.13
CA LYS A 193 28.65 -93.75 2.26
C LYS A 193 29.94 -94.27 1.65
N LEU A 194 30.76 -93.38 1.07
CA LEU A 194 32.08 -93.73 0.53
C LEU A 194 33.00 -94.34 1.58
N ALA A 195 33.01 -93.81 2.81
CA ALA A 195 33.80 -94.37 3.90
C ALA A 195 33.35 -95.79 4.29
N LYS A 196 32.03 -96.05 4.25
CA LYS A 196 31.47 -97.39 4.52
C LYS A 196 31.81 -98.38 3.40
N GLU A 197 31.66 -97.99 2.14
CA GLU A 197 32.04 -98.80 0.98
C GLU A 197 33.54 -99.12 1.00
N ARG A 198 34.40 -98.13 1.31
CA ARG A 198 35.85 -98.35 1.46
C ARG A 198 36.15 -99.39 2.54
N LYS A 199 35.50 -99.32 3.71
CA LYS A 199 35.68 -100.31 4.79
C LYS A 199 35.28 -101.72 4.34
N ASN A 200 34.15 -101.86 3.65
CA ASN A 200 33.69 -103.15 3.14
C ASN A 200 34.67 -103.76 2.14
N LEU A 201 35.25 -102.95 1.24
CA LEU A 201 36.26 -103.40 0.29
C LEU A 201 37.54 -103.88 0.98
N TYR A 202 37.99 -103.17 2.03
CA TYR A 202 39.15 -103.62 2.83
C TYR A 202 38.90 -104.99 3.47
N ILE A 203 37.73 -105.20 4.08
CA ILE A 203 37.36 -106.49 4.68
C ILE A 203 37.38 -107.60 3.62
N HIS A 204 36.86 -107.33 2.42
CA HIS A 204 36.80 -108.32 1.35
C HIS A 204 38.19 -108.67 0.77
N ILE A 205 39.16 -107.76 0.87
CA ILE A 205 40.57 -108.03 0.49
C ILE A 205 41.27 -108.87 1.56
N ASP A 206 40.99 -108.65 2.85
CA ASP A 206 41.60 -109.42 3.95
C ASP A 206 41.05 -110.87 4.06
N GLU A 207 39.93 -111.17 3.40
CA GLU A 207 39.30 -112.50 3.33
C GLU A 207 39.77 -113.37 2.14
N LEU A 208 40.62 -112.83 1.25
CA LEU A 208 41.22 -113.51 0.09
C LEU A 208 42.65 -113.98 0.37
#